data_AF-A0A0U3MAH7-F1
#
_entry.id   AF-A0A0U3MAH7-F1
#
_cell.length_a   1.000
_cell.length_b   1.000
_cell.length_c   1.000
_cell.angle_alpha   90.00
_cell.angle_beta   90.00
_cell.angle_gamma   90.00
#
_symmetry.space_group_name_H-M   'P 1'
#
loop_
_entity.id
_entity.type
_entity.pdbx_description
1 polymer ?
#
loop_
_entity_poly.entity_id
_entity_poly.type
_entity_poly.pdbx_seq_one_letter_code
_entity_poly.pdbx_strand_id
1 'polypeptide(L)'
;MSEAADGIADEPAFETQARLALQALAELDGGKGVSLPRLAKRTGLRVSVLLRLFTLLSDARVGDTAGPGWVRLVLEEDGRWMASMTAAGRGDPEQWDHSAP
;
A
#
# COMPACT_ATOMS: atom_id res chain seq x y z
N MET A 1 5.31 -35.16 16.68
CA MET A 1 4.70 -34.47 15.53
C MET A 1 4.04 -33.22 16.06
N SER A 2 4.77 -32.11 16.08
CA SER A 2 4.36 -30.80 16.60
C SER A 2 4.76 -29.75 15.57
N GLU A 3 4.08 -28.59 15.62
CA GLU A 3 4.07 -27.47 14.65
C GLU A 3 3.03 -27.57 13.54
N ALA A 4 1.75 -27.54 13.94
CA ALA A 4 0.70 -26.98 13.10
C ALA A 4 0.58 -25.48 13.38
N ALA A 5 1.15 -24.67 12.48
CA ALA A 5 0.68 -23.34 12.10
C ALA A 5 0.34 -22.32 13.21
N ASP A 6 1.35 -21.84 13.93
CA ASP A 6 1.31 -20.54 14.64
C ASP A 6 1.52 -19.36 13.66
N GLY A 7 1.01 -19.46 12.42
CA GLY A 7 1.43 -18.61 11.29
C GLY A 7 0.33 -18.15 10.34
N ILE A 8 -0.94 -18.35 10.70
CA ILE A 8 -2.13 -17.86 9.96
C ILE A 8 -2.95 -16.95 10.90
N ALA A 9 -2.29 -16.06 11.63
CA ALA A 9 -3.01 -15.04 12.40
C ALA A 9 -3.53 -13.96 11.42
N ASP A 10 -4.72 -14.23 10.89
CA ASP A 10 -5.69 -13.34 10.24
C ASP A 10 -5.45 -12.85 8.78
N GLU A 11 -5.25 -13.76 7.82
CA GLU A 11 -5.44 -13.46 6.38
C GLU A 11 -6.74 -12.67 6.05
N PRO A 12 -7.93 -13.01 6.59
CA PRO A 12 -9.15 -12.25 6.30
C PRO A 12 -9.12 -10.82 6.87
N ALA A 13 -8.42 -10.57 7.99
CA ALA A 13 -8.26 -9.22 8.52
C ALA A 13 -7.30 -8.40 7.66
N PHE A 14 -6.19 -9.00 7.20
CA PHE A 14 -5.28 -8.34 6.27
C PHE A 14 -6.01 -7.92 5.00
N GLU A 15 -6.74 -8.83 4.35
CA GLU A 15 -7.46 -8.53 3.10
C GLU A 15 -8.50 -7.43 3.31
N THR A 16 -9.26 -7.50 4.41
CA THR A 16 -10.25 -6.47 4.75
C THR A 16 -9.60 -5.10 4.98
N GLN A 17 -8.50 -5.06 5.71
CA GLN A 17 -7.76 -3.81 5.98
C GLN A 17 -7.09 -3.27 4.71
N ALA A 18 -6.52 -4.13 3.88
CA ALA A 18 -5.92 -3.78 2.59
C ALA A 18 -6.98 -3.15 1.67
N ARG A 19 -8.15 -3.78 1.55
CA ARG A 19 -9.26 -3.24 0.76
C ARG A 19 -9.71 -1.87 1.27
N LEU A 20 -9.91 -1.72 2.58
CA LEU A 20 -10.27 -0.43 3.21
C LEU A 20 -9.22 0.65 2.95
N ALA A 21 -7.93 0.30 3.07
CA ALA A 21 -6.82 1.22 2.87
C ALA A 21 -6.71 1.67 1.40
N LEU A 22 -6.83 0.73 0.45
CA LEU A 22 -6.82 1.03 -0.99
C LEU A 22 -8.02 1.89 -1.41
N GLN A 23 -9.23 1.60 -0.90
CA GLN A 23 -10.42 2.42 -1.16
C GLN A 23 -10.22 3.85 -0.65
N ALA A 24 -9.75 4.01 0.59
CA ALA A 24 -9.49 5.33 1.15
C ALA A 24 -8.40 6.10 0.39
N LEU A 25 -7.36 5.41 -0.08
CA LEU A 25 -6.33 6.00 -0.91
C LEU A 25 -6.89 6.44 -2.27
N ALA A 26 -7.66 5.60 -2.95
CA ALA A 26 -8.29 5.91 -4.24
C ALA A 26 -9.15 7.16 -4.19
N GLU A 27 -9.94 7.30 -3.13
CA GLU A 27 -10.83 8.44 -2.93
C GLU A 27 -10.08 9.75 -2.64
N LEU A 28 -8.92 9.68 -1.98
CA LEU A 28 -8.24 10.86 -1.42
C LEU A 28 -7.00 11.31 -2.20
N ASP A 29 -6.37 10.42 -2.96
CA ASP A 29 -5.07 10.67 -3.60
C ASP A 29 -5.11 11.87 -4.55
N GLY A 30 -6.11 11.91 -5.45
CA GLY A 30 -6.26 13.02 -6.39
C GLY A 30 -4.99 13.31 -7.21
N GLY A 31 -4.08 12.33 -7.34
CA GLY A 31 -2.77 12.43 -7.99
C GLY A 31 -1.68 13.15 -7.20
N LYS A 32 -1.89 13.51 -5.93
CA LYS A 32 -0.93 14.29 -5.11
C LYS A 32 -0.30 13.51 -3.96
N GLY A 33 -0.74 12.29 -3.73
CA GLY A 33 -0.42 11.54 -2.52
C GLY A 33 -1.24 11.98 -1.32
N VAL A 34 -1.42 11.06 -0.38
CA VAL A 34 -2.13 11.24 0.88
C VAL A 34 -1.21 10.85 2.02
N SER A 35 -1.16 11.69 3.07
CA SER A 35 -0.37 11.36 4.25
C SER A 35 -0.97 10.17 5.01
N LEU A 36 -0.12 9.29 5.55
CA LEU A 36 -0.59 8.14 6.34
C LEU A 36 -1.46 8.56 7.55
N PRO A 37 -1.17 9.65 8.29
CA PRO A 37 -2.07 10.11 9.35
C PRO A 37 -3.48 10.48 8.86
N ARG A 38 -3.61 11.04 7.64
CA ARG A 38 -4.92 11.35 7.04
C ARG A 38 -5.66 10.07 6.65
N LEU A 39 -4.97 9.08 6.10
CA LEU A 39 -5.54 7.77 5.79
C LEU A 39 -5.95 7.02 7.06
N ALA A 40 -5.15 7.10 8.13
CA ALA A 40 -5.47 6.53 9.44
C ALA A 40 -6.77 7.13 9.99
N LYS A 41 -6.91 8.46 9.93
CA LYS A 41 -8.13 9.15 10.34
C LYS A 41 -9.35 8.72 9.51
N ARG A 42 -9.19 8.49 8.21
CA ARG A 42 -10.30 8.08 7.32
C ARG A 42 -10.73 6.63 7.53
N THR A 43 -9.78 5.74 7.76
CA THR A 43 -10.01 4.29 7.82
C THR A 43 -10.23 3.76 9.24
N GLY A 44 -9.79 4.51 10.26
CA GLY A 44 -9.72 4.03 11.65
C GLY A 44 -8.53 3.10 11.92
N LEU A 45 -7.68 2.81 10.93
CA LEU A 45 -6.48 1.99 11.09
C LEU A 45 -5.33 2.78 11.71
N ARG A 46 -4.44 2.08 12.42
CA ARG A 46 -3.19 2.68 12.92
C ARG A 46 -2.24 2.97 11.76
N VAL A 47 -1.44 4.03 11.88
CA VAL A 47 -0.41 4.40 10.88
C VAL A 47 0.56 3.25 10.62
N SER A 48 1.01 2.54 11.66
CA SER A 48 1.91 1.38 11.50
C SER A 48 1.29 0.22 10.71
N VAL A 49 -0.03 0.03 10.83
CA VAL A 49 -0.78 -0.95 10.04
C VAL A 49 -0.81 -0.51 8.58
N LEU A 50 -1.20 0.75 8.31
CA LEU A 50 -1.20 1.29 6.95
C LEU A 50 0.16 1.23 6.27
N LEU A 51 1.23 1.57 6.99
CA LEU A 51 2.60 1.49 6.47
C LEU A 51 2.94 0.05 6.07
N ARG A 52 2.68 -0.93 6.95
CA ARG A 52 2.90 -2.35 6.65
C ARG A 52 2.09 -2.82 5.45
N LEU A 53 0.80 -2.48 5.39
CA LEU A 53 -0.09 -2.85 4.28
C LEU A 53 0.43 -2.26 2.96
N PHE A 54 0.69 -0.96 2.92
CA PHE A 54 1.12 -0.30 1.69
C PHE A 54 2.54 -0.69 1.27
N THR A 55 3.44 -1.07 2.18
CA THR A 55 4.72 -1.67 1.80
C THR A 55 4.54 -3.03 1.11
N LEU A 56 3.58 -3.84 1.53
CA LEU A 56 3.29 -5.12 0.88
C LEU A 56 2.54 -4.96 -0.45
N LEU A 57 1.82 -3.86 -0.62
CA LEU A 57 1.08 -3.52 -1.85
C LEU A 57 1.89 -2.65 -2.82
N SER A 58 3.09 -2.21 -2.44
CA SER A 58 3.98 -1.44 -3.32
C SER A 58 4.84 -2.37 -4.18
N ASP A 59 5.79 -1.78 -4.91
CA ASP A 59 6.85 -2.49 -5.64
C ASP A 59 8.06 -2.82 -4.75
N ALA A 60 7.98 -2.51 -3.44
CA ALA A 60 9.05 -2.82 -2.51
C ALA A 60 9.26 -4.33 -2.43
N ARG A 61 10.53 -4.75 -2.45
CA ARG A 61 10.93 -6.14 -2.24
C ARG A 61 10.97 -6.40 -0.74
N VAL A 62 10.09 -7.27 -0.27
CA VAL A 62 10.09 -7.76 1.12
C VAL A 62 10.46 -9.23 1.08
N GLY A 63 11.70 -9.55 1.49
CA GLY A 63 12.30 -10.85 1.20
C GLY A 63 12.58 -11.01 -0.30
N ASP A 64 12.19 -12.14 -0.88
CA ASP A 64 12.46 -12.45 -2.30
C ASP A 64 11.33 -12.03 -3.25
N THR A 65 10.20 -11.56 -2.71
CA THR A 65 9.01 -11.21 -3.49
C THR A 65 8.83 -9.70 -3.54
N ALA A 66 8.66 -9.15 -4.75
CA ALA A 66 8.16 -7.80 -4.94
C ALA A 66 6.65 -7.80 -4.77
N GLY A 67 6.11 -6.79 -4.08
CA GLY A 67 4.67 -6.59 -4.08
C GLY A 67 4.14 -6.22 -5.47
N PRO A 68 2.81 -6.09 -5.62
CA PRO A 68 2.16 -5.90 -6.90
C PRO A 68 2.34 -4.51 -7.52
N GLY A 69 3.03 -3.58 -6.85
CA GLY A 69 3.30 -2.24 -7.40
C GLY A 69 2.08 -1.32 -7.45
N TRP A 70 1.04 -1.58 -6.65
CA TRP A 70 -0.22 -0.81 -6.67
C TRP A 70 -0.12 0.53 -5.94
N VAL A 71 0.76 0.63 -4.95
CA VAL A 71 0.93 1.84 -4.13
C VAL A 71 2.38 2.29 -4.16
N ARG A 72 2.60 3.61 -4.24
CA ARG A 72 3.91 4.22 -4.04
C ARG A 72 3.95 4.89 -2.67
N LEU A 73 4.95 4.54 -1.87
CA LEU A 73 5.25 5.20 -0.60
C LEU A 73 6.46 6.13 -0.77
N VAL A 74 6.34 7.35 -0.26
CA VAL A 74 7.40 8.36 -0.23
C VAL A 74 7.52 8.90 1.18
N LEU A 75 8.75 8.99 1.70
CA LEU A 75 9.05 9.73 2.91
C LEU A 75 9.49 11.13 2.49
N GLU A 76 8.68 12.13 2.82
CA GLU A 76 8.99 13.54 2.57
C GLU A 76 10.13 14.03 3.49
N GLU A 77 10.77 15.13 3.11
CA GLU A 77 11.89 15.72 3.88
C GLU A 77 11.50 16.11 5.31
N ASP A 78 10.22 16.42 5.55
CA ASP A 78 9.68 16.74 6.88
C ASP A 78 9.39 15.48 7.74
N GLY A 79 9.77 14.29 7.25
CA GLY A 79 9.57 13.01 7.93
C GLY A 79 8.16 12.43 7.78
N ARG A 80 7.34 12.99 6.88
CA ARG A 80 5.97 12.52 6.66
C ARG A 80 5.91 11.46 5.57
N TRP A 81 5.32 10.32 5.91
CA TRP A 81 4.98 9.30 4.92
C TRP A 81 3.75 9.69 4.11
N MET A 82 3.91 9.65 2.79
CA MET A 82 2.90 9.88 1.77
C MET A 82 2.68 8.59 0.98
N ALA A 83 1.42 8.26 0.69
CA ALA A 83 1.02 7.15 -0.16
C ALA A 83 0.28 7.68 -1.39
N SER A 84 0.56 7.13 -2.57
CA SER A 84 -0.15 7.46 -3.82
C SER A 84 -0.48 6.19 -4.60
N MET A 85 -1.57 6.23 -5.36
CA MET A 85 -1.99 5.12 -6.21
C MET A 85 -1.16 5.12 -7.50
N THR A 86 -0.58 3.98 -7.86
CA THR A 86 0.09 3.84 -9.17
C THR A 86 -0.93 3.60 -10.27
N ALA A 87 -0.48 3.60 -11.54
CA ALA A 87 -1.31 3.19 -12.66
C ALA A 87 -1.81 1.73 -12.49
N ALA A 88 -0.90 0.81 -12.12
CA ALA A 88 -1.24 -0.59 -11.85
C ALA A 88 -2.31 -0.73 -10.76
N GLY A 89 -2.22 0.07 -9.69
CA GLY A 89 -3.22 0.07 -8.61
C GLY A 89 -4.61 0.57 -9.02
N ARG A 90 -4.71 1.34 -10.11
CA ARG A 90 -5.99 1.76 -10.71
C ARG A 90 -6.54 0.76 -11.74
N GLY A 91 -5.75 -0.24 -12.12
CA GLY A 91 -6.05 -1.10 -13.26
C GLY A 91 -5.80 -0.43 -14.62
N ASP A 92 -5.11 0.71 -14.63
CA ASP A 92 -4.64 1.32 -15.86
C ASP A 92 -3.52 0.43 -16.42
N PRO A 93 -3.50 0.12 -17.74
CA PRO A 93 -2.34 -0.52 -18.32
C PRO A 93 -1.11 0.34 -17.99
N GLU A 94 -0.02 -0.31 -17.58
CA GLU A 94 1.26 0.36 -17.38
C GLU A 94 1.54 1.18 -18.64
N GLN A 95 1.50 2.50 -18.52
CA GLN A 95 1.73 3.36 -19.67
C GLN A 95 3.22 3.20 -20.00
N TRP A 96 3.48 2.38 -21.01
CA TRP A 96 4.80 2.28 -21.62
C TRP A 96 5.22 3.71 -21.99
N ASP A 97 6.21 4.24 -21.29
CA ASP A 97 6.81 5.51 -21.66
C ASP A 97 7.52 5.30 -22.99
N HIS A 98 6.95 5.84 -24.07
CA HIS A 98 7.60 5.90 -25.38
C HIS A 98 8.86 6.80 -25.37
N SER A 99 9.24 7.36 -24.23
CA SER A 99 10.46 8.12 -23.98
C SER A 99 11.52 7.29 -23.24
N ALA A 100 11.85 6.11 -23.74
CA ALA A 100 13.16 5.51 -23.48
C ALA A 100 13.91 5.39 -24.83
N PRO A 101 15.14 5.92 -24.95
CA PRO A 101 15.89 6.01 -26.20
C PRO A 101 16.29 4.64 -26.77
#